data_AF-A0A3D2YY25-F1
#
_entry.id   AF-A0A3D2YY25-F1
#
_cell.length_a   1.000
_cell.length_b   1.000
_cell.length_c   1.000
_cell.angle_alpha   90.00
_cell.angle_beta   90.00
_cell.angle_gamma   90.00
#
_symmetry.space_group_name_H-M   'P 1'
#
loop_
_entity.id
_entity.type
_entity.pdbx_description
1 polymer ?
#
loop_
_entity_poly.entity_id
_entity_poly.type
_entity_poly.pdbx_seq_one_letter_code
_entity_poly.pdbx_strand_id
1 'polypeptide(L)'
;MFTRLLKQPSSSILLFGPRGTGKSTWIGEHFPAQTTYDLLNTSESLRLTRDPGLLFNEVESQPAGSWVVIDEVQKVPALLDEVHRLIEMRGLRFILSGSSARKLRRGGTNLLAGRALVNDLYPLVAAE
;
A
#
# COMPACT_ATOMS: atom_id res chain seq x y z
N MET A 1 -21.24 -16.64 -0.88
CA MET A 1 -20.83 -15.56 -1.81
C MET A 1 -20.76 -14.29 -0.97
N PHE A 2 -19.58 -13.93 -0.45
CA PHE A 2 -19.47 -12.81 0.48
C PHE A 2 -19.48 -11.50 -0.32
N THR A 3 -20.54 -10.71 -0.15
CA THR A 3 -20.69 -9.38 -0.75
C THR A 3 -19.61 -8.45 -0.19
N ARG A 4 -18.51 -8.32 -0.94
CA ARG A 4 -17.39 -7.43 -0.64
C ARG A 4 -17.84 -5.97 -0.72
N LEU A 5 -18.17 -5.38 0.43
CA LEU A 5 -18.55 -3.97 0.58
C LEU A 5 -17.31 -3.04 0.59
N LEU A 6 -16.40 -3.19 -0.36
CA LEU A 6 -15.36 -2.18 -0.58
C LEU A 6 -15.74 -1.38 -1.81
N LYS A 7 -16.37 -0.21 -1.60
CA LYS A 7 -16.48 0.81 -2.65
C LYS A 7 -15.07 1.21 -3.07
N GLN A 8 -14.86 1.50 -4.36
CA GLN A 8 -13.58 2.01 -4.82
C GLN A 8 -13.25 3.29 -4.04
N PRO A 9 -12.12 3.33 -3.30
CA PRO A 9 -11.75 4.49 -2.53
C PRO A 9 -11.36 5.65 -3.45
N SER A 10 -11.72 6.87 -3.06
CA SER A 10 -11.34 8.10 -3.76
C SER A 10 -9.90 8.57 -3.46
N SER A 11 -9.23 7.91 -2.51
CA SER A 11 -7.92 8.26 -1.97
C SER A 11 -7.10 7.02 -1.62
N SER A 12 -5.81 7.19 -1.35
CA SER A 12 -4.91 6.10 -0.94
C SER A 12 -5.42 5.36 0.29
N ILE A 13 -5.29 4.03 0.31
CA ILE A 13 -5.82 3.13 1.34
C ILE A 13 -4.76 2.20 1.92
N LEU A 14 -4.97 1.78 3.17
CA LEU A 14 -4.20 0.72 3.82
C LEU A 14 -5.05 -0.52 4.06
N LEU A 15 -4.69 -1.62 3.39
CA LEU A 15 -5.36 -2.91 3.45
C LEU A 15 -4.61 -3.86 4.38
N PHE A 16 -5.23 -4.21 5.50
CA PHE A 16 -4.67 -5.18 6.44
C PHE A 16 -5.53 -6.44 6.52
N GLY A 17 -4.86 -7.59 6.55
CA GLY A 17 -5.52 -8.85 6.83
C GLY A 17 -4.57 -10.05 6.69
N PRO A 18 -4.88 -11.20 7.31
CA PRO A 18 -4.09 -12.42 7.21
C PRO A 18 -3.74 -12.81 5.77
N ARG A 19 -2.65 -13.58 5.57
CA ARG A 19 -2.36 -14.17 4.25
C ARG A 19 -3.53 -15.07 3.82
N GLY A 20 -3.85 -15.09 2.52
CA GLY A 20 -4.95 -15.89 1.99
C GLY A 20 -6.34 -15.26 2.03
N THR A 21 -6.50 -14.00 2.49
CA THR A 21 -7.82 -13.32 2.50
C THR A 21 -8.26 -12.71 1.15
N GLY A 22 -7.52 -12.98 0.08
CA GLY A 22 -7.86 -12.48 -1.27
C GLY A 22 -7.60 -10.99 -1.50
N LYS A 23 -6.68 -10.36 -0.75
CA LYS A 23 -6.26 -8.96 -0.94
C LYS A 23 -5.76 -8.71 -2.37
N SER A 24 -4.75 -9.47 -2.80
CA SER A 24 -4.16 -9.34 -4.13
C SER A 24 -5.17 -9.65 -5.23
N THR A 25 -6.09 -10.58 -5.00
CA THR A 25 -7.21 -10.87 -5.92
C THR A 25 -8.16 -9.68 -6.05
N TRP A 26 -8.60 -9.09 -4.93
CA TRP A 26 -9.49 -7.93 -4.95
C TRP A 26 -8.82 -6.73 -5.64
N ILE A 27 -7.54 -6.50 -5.35
CA ILE A 27 -6.75 -5.44 -5.97
C ILE A 27 -6.69 -5.64 -7.49
N GLY A 28 -6.34 -6.84 -7.96
CA GLY A 28 -6.28 -7.15 -9.40
C GLY A 28 -7.63 -7.00 -10.12
N GLU A 29 -8.74 -7.32 -9.44
CA GLU A 29 -10.09 -7.14 -9.98
C GLU A 29 -10.51 -5.68 -10.09
N HIS A 30 -10.10 -4.82 -9.15
CA HIS A 30 -10.58 -3.43 -9.05
C HIS A 30 -9.61 -2.41 -9.64
N PHE A 31 -8.34 -2.79 -9.85
CA PHE A 31 -7.25 -1.91 -10.29
C PHE A 31 -6.33 -2.62 -11.31
N PRO A 32 -6.82 -2.99 -12.49
CA PRO A 32 -6.09 -3.85 -13.43
C PRO A 32 -4.88 -3.20 -14.13
N ALA A 33 -4.73 -1.87 -14.07
CA ALA A 33 -3.66 -1.12 -14.76
C ALA A 33 -2.62 -0.51 -13.80
N GLN A 34 -2.46 -1.09 -12.61
CA GLN A 34 -1.61 -0.55 -11.56
C GLN A 34 -0.16 -1.03 -11.65
N THR A 35 0.79 -0.18 -11.23
CA THR A 35 2.14 -0.63 -10.88
C THR A 35 2.09 -1.31 -9.52
N THR A 36 2.65 -2.52 -9.41
CA THR A 36 2.64 -3.31 -8.16
C THR A 36 4.06 -3.65 -7.74
N TYR A 37 4.34 -3.43 -6.46
CA TYR A 37 5.56 -3.84 -5.76
C TYR A 37 5.21 -4.92 -4.74
N ASP A 38 5.75 -6.12 -4.89
CA ASP A 38 5.63 -7.24 -3.96
C ASP A 38 6.90 -7.35 -3.08
N LEU A 39 6.83 -6.80 -1.87
CA LEU A 39 7.94 -6.86 -0.92
C LEU A 39 8.11 -8.23 -0.24
N LEU A 40 7.35 -9.26 -0.64
CA LEU A 40 7.69 -10.65 -0.36
C LEU A 40 8.79 -11.16 -1.28
N ASN A 41 8.92 -10.60 -2.48
CA ASN A 41 10.05 -10.87 -3.33
C ASN A 41 11.30 -10.29 -2.67
N THR A 42 12.22 -11.18 -2.26
CA THR A 42 13.44 -10.80 -1.55
C THR A 42 14.29 -9.82 -2.35
N SER A 43 14.41 -10.00 -3.68
CA SER A 43 15.21 -9.11 -4.52
C SER A 43 14.62 -7.70 -4.58
N GLU A 44 13.29 -7.60 -4.70
CA GLU A 44 12.60 -6.32 -4.73
C GLU A 44 12.64 -5.62 -3.36
N SER A 45 12.39 -6.37 -2.29
CA SER A 45 12.50 -5.86 -0.92
C SER A 45 13.91 -5.34 -0.63
N LEU A 46 14.96 -6.09 -1.00
CA LEU A 46 16.35 -5.65 -0.80
C LEU A 46 16.68 -4.40 -1.62
N ARG A 47 16.25 -4.33 -2.87
CA ARG A 47 16.46 -3.18 -3.76
C ARG A 47 15.87 -1.90 -3.16
N LEU A 48 14.61 -1.97 -2.74
CA LEU A 48 13.88 -0.83 -2.18
C LEU A 48 14.27 -0.52 -0.72
N THR A 49 14.79 -1.50 0.02
CA THR A 49 15.39 -1.24 1.33
C THR A 49 16.70 -0.48 1.20
N ARG A 50 17.53 -0.83 0.20
CA ARG A 50 18.82 -0.20 -0.04
C ARG A 50 18.67 1.24 -0.51
N ASP A 51 17.69 1.49 -1.38
CA ASP A 51 17.40 2.82 -1.90
C ASP A 51 15.87 3.00 -2.06
N PRO A 52 15.20 3.52 -1.01
CA PRO A 52 13.77 3.84 -1.04
C PRO A 52 13.39 4.83 -2.16
N GLY A 53 14.31 5.73 -2.53
CA GLY A 53 14.08 6.76 -3.55
C GLY A 53 13.83 6.20 -4.95
N LEU A 54 14.20 4.92 -5.19
CA LEU A 54 13.86 4.22 -6.42
C LEU A 54 12.34 4.17 -6.67
N LEU A 55 11.53 4.06 -5.61
CA LEU A 55 10.07 4.11 -5.74
C LEU A 55 9.64 5.41 -6.41
N PHE A 56 10.17 6.54 -5.96
CA PHE A 56 9.82 7.85 -6.51
C PHE A 56 10.17 7.94 -7.99
N ASN A 57 11.42 7.61 -8.34
CA ASN A 57 11.92 7.70 -9.71
C ASN A 57 11.14 6.80 -10.69
N GLU A 58 10.66 5.64 -10.22
CA GLU A 58 9.94 4.68 -11.06
C GLU A 58 8.50 5.09 -11.35
N VAL A 59 7.83 5.77 -10.42
CA VAL A 59 6.41 6.08 -10.54
C VAL A 59 6.11 7.56 -10.74
N GLU A 60 7.08 8.45 -10.57
CA GLU A 60 6.85 9.91 -10.69
C GLU A 60 6.32 10.33 -12.06
N SER A 61 6.62 9.58 -13.13
CA SER A 61 6.17 9.86 -14.49
C SER A 61 4.72 9.48 -14.76
N GLN A 62 4.07 8.79 -13.82
CA GLN A 62 2.68 8.37 -13.97
C GLN A 62 1.72 9.58 -13.89
N PRO A 63 0.60 9.56 -14.63
CA PRO A 63 -0.42 10.59 -14.53
C PRO A 63 -0.97 10.74 -13.11
N ALA A 64 -1.32 11.95 -12.70
CA ALA A 64 -2.02 12.18 -11.44
C ALA A 64 -3.31 11.36 -11.36
N GLY A 65 -3.60 10.78 -10.19
CA GLY A 65 -4.72 9.86 -9.97
C GLY A 65 -4.44 8.39 -10.33
N SER A 66 -3.26 8.08 -10.86
CA SER A 66 -2.84 6.68 -11.10
C SER A 66 -2.66 5.93 -9.79
N TRP A 67 -2.92 4.63 -9.83
CA TRP A 67 -2.84 3.74 -8.67
C TRP A 67 -1.51 2.97 -8.67
N VAL A 68 -0.84 3.01 -7.53
CA VAL A 68 0.37 2.24 -7.25
C VAL A 68 0.10 1.35 -6.03
N VAL A 69 0.53 0.09 -6.11
CA VAL A 69 0.32 -0.89 -5.05
C VAL A 69 1.64 -1.34 -4.47
N ILE A 70 1.70 -1.36 -3.14
CA ILE A 70 2.86 -1.85 -2.40
C ILE A 70 2.35 -2.92 -1.45
N ASP A 71 2.64 -4.18 -1.78
CA ASP A 71 2.32 -5.31 -0.92
C ASP A 71 3.37 -5.52 0.16
N GLU A 72 2.89 -5.85 1.35
CA GLU A 72 3.68 -6.08 2.54
C GLU A 72 4.60 -4.90 2.92
N VAL A 73 4.09 -3.66 2.85
CA VAL A 73 4.84 -2.41 3.16
C VAL A 73 5.58 -2.44 4.50
N GLN A 74 5.12 -3.24 5.48
CA GLN A 74 5.83 -3.47 6.74
C GLN A 74 7.23 -4.10 6.60
N LYS A 75 7.57 -4.65 5.43
CA LYS A 75 8.90 -5.18 5.10
C LYS A 75 9.90 -4.06 4.86
N VAL A 76 9.46 -2.95 4.28
CA VAL A 76 10.28 -1.77 4.01
C VAL A 76 9.52 -0.51 4.47
N PRO A 77 9.39 -0.26 5.79
CA PRO A 77 8.60 0.85 6.31
C PRO A 77 9.07 2.24 5.84
N ALA A 78 10.34 2.38 5.47
CA ALA A 78 10.92 3.62 4.93
C ALA A 78 10.24 4.08 3.62
N LEU A 79 9.56 3.19 2.89
CA LEU A 79 8.80 3.57 1.70
C LEU A 79 7.60 4.48 2.01
N LEU A 80 7.14 4.52 3.26
CA LEU A 80 6.02 5.39 3.65
C LEU A 80 6.32 6.87 3.41
N ASP A 81 7.56 7.31 3.60
CA ASP A 81 7.97 8.70 3.37
C ASP A 81 7.92 9.05 1.88
N GLU A 82 8.39 8.14 1.00
CA GLU A 82 8.32 8.33 -0.45
C GLU A 82 6.89 8.26 -0.98
N VAL A 83 6.06 7.36 -0.45
CA VAL A 83 4.62 7.30 -0.76
C VAL A 83 3.95 8.63 -0.44
N HIS A 84 4.20 9.19 0.75
CA HIS A 84 3.66 10.50 1.14
C HIS A 84 4.09 11.56 0.13
N ARG A 85 5.39 11.65 -0.15
CA ARG A 85 5.95 12.61 -1.12
C ARG A 85 5.30 12.50 -2.50
N LEU A 86 5.04 11.28 -2.98
CA LEU A 86 4.38 11.04 -4.27
C LEU A 86 2.90 11.43 -4.28
N ILE A 87 2.19 11.21 -3.17
CA ILE A 87 0.80 11.68 -3.02
C ILE A 87 0.75 13.21 -3.09
N GLU A 88 1.61 13.90 -2.34
CA GLU A 88 1.60 15.36 -2.27
C GLU A 88 2.11 16.03 -3.55
N MET A 89 3.22 15.55 -4.11
CA MET A 89 3.87 16.20 -5.24
C MET A 89 3.28 15.81 -6.60
N ARG A 90 2.75 14.58 -6.73
CA ARG A 90 2.32 14.02 -8.02
C ARG A 90 0.84 13.65 -8.06
N GLY A 91 0.13 13.70 -6.92
CA GLY A 91 -1.29 13.34 -6.86
C GLY A 91 -1.54 11.85 -7.14
N LEU A 92 -0.53 11.00 -6.94
CA LEU A 92 -0.67 9.55 -7.10
C LEU A 92 -1.49 8.98 -5.94
N ARG A 93 -2.10 7.82 -6.19
CA ARG A 93 -2.92 7.10 -5.21
C ARG A 93 -2.27 5.75 -4.92
N PHE A 94 -2.29 5.36 -3.66
CA PHE A 94 -1.60 4.16 -3.19
C PHE A 94 -2.54 3.16 -2.55
N ILE A 95 -2.32 1.88 -2.83
CA ILE A 95 -2.88 0.78 -2.05
C ILE A 95 -1.70 0.12 -1.35
N LEU A 96 -1.61 0.31 -0.04
CA LEU A 96 -0.59 -0.34 0.75
C LEU A 96 -1.22 -1.54 1.43
N SER A 97 -0.68 -2.74 1.22
CA SER A 97 -1.15 -3.93 1.92
C SER A 97 -0.15 -4.45 2.94
N GLY A 98 -0.67 -5.18 3.92
CA GLY A 98 0.14 -5.89 4.90
C GLY A 98 -0.61 -7.01 5.62
N SER A 99 0.11 -8.08 5.93
CA SER A 99 -0.41 -9.20 6.72
C SER A 99 -0.67 -8.86 8.18
N SER A 100 -0.02 -7.82 8.72
CA SER A 100 -0.21 -7.40 10.11
C SER A 100 -0.06 -5.90 10.30
N ALA A 101 -1.14 -5.25 10.73
CA ALA A 101 -1.11 -3.87 11.22
C ALA A 101 -0.20 -3.72 12.46
N ARG A 102 0.05 -4.80 13.22
CA ARG A 102 0.80 -4.74 14.49
C ARG A 102 2.26 -4.36 14.30
N LYS A 103 2.91 -4.82 13.21
CA LYS A 103 4.31 -4.50 12.93
C LYS A 103 4.50 -3.03 12.56
N LEU A 104 3.59 -2.48 11.76
CA LEU A 104 3.61 -1.06 11.44
C LEU A 104 3.27 -0.20 12.67
N ARG A 105 2.31 -0.61 13.50
CA ARG A 105 1.99 0.07 14.77
C ARG A 105 3.11 0.01 15.81
N ARG A 106 3.97 -1.01 15.79
CA ARG A 106 5.13 -1.14 16.69
C ARG A 106 6.37 -0.40 16.19
N GLY A 107 6.59 -0.37 14.88
CA GLY A 107 7.71 0.36 14.25
C GLY A 107 7.43 1.86 14.05
N GLY A 108 6.17 2.25 14.05
CA GLY A 108 5.70 3.63 13.99
C GLY A 108 4.50 3.79 14.89
N THR A 109 4.74 4.24 16.13
CA THR A 109 3.73 4.88 17.00
C THR A 109 3.15 6.16 16.39
N ASN A 110 3.70 6.57 15.25
CA ASN A 110 3.05 7.40 14.24
C ASN A 110 3.01 6.57 12.96
N LEU A 111 1.87 5.91 12.68
CA LEU A 111 1.50 5.52 11.32
C LEU A 111 1.20 6.81 10.55
N LEU A 112 2.21 7.69 10.45
CA LEU A 112 2.16 9.12 10.16
C LEU A 112 1.91 9.97 11.40
N ALA A 113 2.74 10.98 11.60
CA ALA A 113 2.62 12.02 12.61
C ALA A 113 1.35 12.87 12.46
N GLY A 114 0.19 12.23 12.62
CA GLY A 114 -1.13 12.80 12.48
C GLY A 114 -1.46 13.38 11.10
N ARG A 115 -0.75 13.03 10.01
CA ARG A 115 -0.80 13.84 8.77
C ARG A 115 -1.05 13.21 7.40
N ALA A 116 -0.78 11.95 7.05
CA ALA A 116 -1.00 11.55 5.64
C ALA A 116 -1.05 10.04 5.30
N LEU A 117 -2.19 9.40 5.55
CA LEU A 117 -2.73 8.13 4.99
C LEU A 117 -3.68 7.54 6.04
N VAL A 118 -4.62 8.35 6.51
CA VAL A 118 -5.79 7.86 7.23
C VAL A 118 -6.98 8.11 6.32
N ASN A 119 -6.96 7.48 5.16
CA ASN A 119 -8.19 7.28 4.43
C ASN A 119 -8.39 5.77 4.39
N ASP A 120 -9.23 5.34 5.31
CA ASP A 120 -9.80 4.02 5.44
C ASP A 120 -8.81 2.86 5.61
N LEU A 121 -8.62 2.50 6.88
CA LEU A 121 -8.07 1.21 7.27
C LEU A 121 -9.16 0.15 7.04
N TYR A 122 -9.09 -0.62 5.96
CA TYR A 122 -10.08 -1.67 5.70
C TYR A 122 -9.56 -3.02 6.23
N PRO A 123 -10.17 -3.59 7.28
CA PRO A 123 -9.85 -4.93 7.72
C PRO A 123 -10.48 -5.93 6.73
N LEU A 124 -9.65 -6.58 5.93
CA LEU A 124 -10.05 -7.72 5.09
C LEU A 124 -9.97 -9.00 5.93
N VAL A 125 -10.83 -9.08 6.95
CA VAL A 125 -11.11 -10.33 7.68
C VAL A 125 -12.22 -11.08 6.97
N ALA A 126 -11.96 -12.35 6.65
CA ALA A 126 -13.05 -13.31 6.51
C ALA A 126 -13.64 -13.47 7.92
N ALA A 127 -14.91 -13.10 8.10
CA ALA A 127 -15.67 -13.64 9.21
C ALA A 127 -15.80 -15.15 8.95
N GLU A 128 -15.47 -15.95 9.95
CA GLU A 128 -15.65 -17.41 9.97
C GLU A 128 -17.06 -17.82 9.53
#